data_AF-A0A1I0K9Z0-F1
#
_entry.id   AF-A0A1I0K9Z0-F1
#
_cell.length_a   1.000
_cell.length_b   1.000
_cell.length_c   1.000
_cell.angle_alpha   90.00
_cell.angle_beta   90.00
_cell.angle_gamma   90.00
#
_symmetry.space_group_name_H-M   'P 1'
#
loop_
_entity.id
_entity.type
_entity.pdbx_description
1 polymer ?
#
loop_
_entity_poly.entity_id
_entity_poly.type
_entity_poly.pdbx_seq_one_letter_code
_entity_poly.pdbx_strand_id
1 'polypeptide(L)'
;MIAWWDRLDADRERRERYHELSRSGDDVPLDYGASANELFFPDMLNDVLEKQLRKGDFIDAIFYCPYDIHELVTEEYLSKILWELNEEHKELLFLCAVRLFSSTRIAAIRQQSDRNIRKVRGTMFKKIRKKLLPALLDKAEKQQPMTLLEKNYLEDNGVAIESEEKK
;
A
#
# COMPACT_ATOMS: atom_id res chain seq x y z
N MET A 1 -32.04 -47.01 -3.32
CA MET A 1 -31.92 -46.60 -4.74
C MET A 1 -32.31 -45.14 -4.93
N ILE A 2 -33.43 -44.69 -4.34
CA ILE A 2 -33.94 -43.30 -4.44
C ILE A 2 -32.96 -42.26 -3.87
N ALA A 3 -32.41 -42.46 -2.67
CA ALA A 3 -31.47 -41.53 -2.03
C ALA A 3 -30.16 -41.27 -2.82
N TRP A 4 -29.78 -42.16 -3.75
CA TRP A 4 -28.61 -41.95 -4.61
C TRP A 4 -28.94 -41.02 -5.78
N TRP A 5 -30.16 -41.13 -6.33
CA TRP A 5 -30.68 -40.22 -7.33
C TRP A 5 -30.92 -38.82 -6.75
N ASP A 6 -31.49 -38.72 -5.54
CA ASP A 6 -31.70 -37.45 -4.85
C ASP A 6 -30.38 -36.69 -4.64
N ARG A 7 -29.30 -37.43 -4.31
CA ARG A 7 -27.97 -36.83 -4.15
C ARG A 7 -27.39 -36.32 -5.47
N LEU A 8 -27.55 -37.07 -6.55
CA LEU A 8 -27.09 -36.65 -7.88
C LEU A 8 -27.86 -35.44 -8.40
N ASP A 9 -29.16 -35.37 -8.10
CA ASP A 9 -30.01 -34.25 -8.50
C ASP A 9 -29.67 -32.98 -7.70
N ALA A 10 -29.45 -33.10 -6.39
CA ALA A 10 -28.96 -31.99 -5.56
C ALA A 10 -27.58 -31.46 -6.02
N ASP A 11 -26.67 -32.34 -6.45
CA ASP A 11 -25.37 -31.93 -6.99
C ASP A 11 -25.46 -31.32 -8.39
N ARG A 12 -26.49 -31.67 -9.16
CA ARG A 12 -26.81 -31.04 -10.44
C ARG A 12 -27.38 -29.65 -10.22
N GLU A 13 -28.40 -29.50 -9.39
CA GLU A 13 -28.99 -28.20 -9.03
C GLU A 13 -27.96 -27.25 -8.43
N ARG A 14 -27.05 -27.76 -7.58
CA ARG A 14 -25.96 -26.94 -7.03
C ARG A 14 -25.05 -26.41 -8.15
N ARG A 15 -24.66 -27.25 -9.12
CA ARG A 15 -23.82 -26.82 -10.26
C ARG A 15 -24.56 -25.84 -11.17
N GLU A 16 -25.84 -26.08 -11.43
CA GLU A 16 -26.69 -25.19 -12.24
C GLU A 16 -26.83 -23.82 -11.55
N ARG A 17 -27.14 -23.78 -10.24
CA ARG A 17 -27.15 -22.53 -9.46
C ARG A 17 -25.82 -21.79 -9.49
N TYR A 18 -24.68 -22.50 -9.34
CA TYR A 18 -23.38 -21.84 -9.47
C TYR A 18 -23.16 -21.29 -10.88
N HIS A 19 -23.62 -21.97 -11.93
CA HIS A 19 -23.47 -21.48 -13.32
C HIS A 19 -24.43 -20.34 -13.67
N GLU A 20 -25.62 -20.28 -13.08
CA GLU A 20 -26.56 -19.17 -13.23
C GLU A 20 -26.11 -17.94 -12.44
N LEU A 21 -25.73 -18.13 -11.17
CA LEU A 21 -25.26 -17.05 -10.27
C LEU A 21 -23.90 -16.49 -10.72
N SER A 22 -22.98 -17.33 -11.22
CA SER A 22 -21.63 -16.87 -11.61
C SER A 22 -21.53 -16.36 -13.06
N ARG A 23 -22.60 -16.46 -13.87
CA ARG A 23 -22.65 -15.85 -15.22
C ARG A 23 -22.96 -14.35 -15.17
N SER A 24 -23.54 -13.93 -14.05
CA SER A 24 -23.73 -12.57 -13.56
C SER A 24 -22.62 -11.59 -13.91
N GLY A 25 -21.50 -11.70 -13.19
CA GLY A 25 -20.62 -10.54 -12.95
C GLY A 25 -21.31 -9.39 -12.17
N ASP A 26 -22.63 -9.25 -12.33
CA ASP A 26 -23.57 -8.30 -11.75
C ASP A 26 -24.24 -8.77 -10.45
N ASP A 27 -23.82 -9.89 -9.85
CA ASP A 27 -24.32 -10.34 -8.54
C ASP A 27 -23.67 -9.56 -7.39
N VAL A 28 -23.40 -8.29 -7.67
CA VAL A 28 -23.19 -7.23 -6.71
C VAL A 28 -24.61 -6.73 -6.38
N PRO A 29 -25.12 -6.92 -5.15
CA PRO A 29 -26.40 -6.36 -4.77
C PRO A 29 -26.50 -4.90 -5.21
N LEU A 30 -27.69 -4.43 -5.61
CA LEU A 30 -27.89 -3.01 -6.00
C LEU A 30 -27.33 -2.05 -4.93
N ASP A 31 -27.35 -2.50 -3.67
CA ASP A 31 -26.91 -1.76 -2.48
C ASP A 31 -25.41 -1.95 -2.15
N TYR A 32 -24.69 -2.79 -2.87
CA TYR A 32 -23.27 -3.04 -2.60
C TYR A 32 -22.46 -1.83 -3.07
N GLY A 33 -22.03 -1.04 -2.10
CA GLY A 33 -21.41 0.27 -2.33
C GLY A 33 -22.39 1.44 -2.27
N ALA A 34 -23.69 1.20 -2.06
CA ALA A 34 -24.66 2.27 -1.84
C ALA A 34 -24.34 3.02 -0.55
N SER A 35 -24.22 4.35 -0.64
CA SER A 35 -24.02 5.18 0.54
C SER A 35 -25.30 5.19 1.37
N ALA A 36 -25.19 5.09 2.70
CA ALA A 36 -26.32 5.16 3.61
C ALA A 36 -27.10 6.48 3.56
N ASN A 37 -26.56 7.51 2.87
CA ASN A 37 -27.05 8.88 2.90
C ASN A 37 -27.73 9.34 1.59
N GLU A 38 -28.11 8.42 0.69
CA GLU A 38 -28.80 8.70 -0.60
C GLU A 38 -28.07 9.63 -1.59
N LEU A 39 -26.98 10.29 -1.19
CA LEU A 39 -26.12 11.06 -2.09
C LEU A 39 -25.26 10.10 -2.92
N PHE A 40 -25.68 9.87 -4.16
CA PHE A 40 -24.85 9.21 -5.16
C PHE A 40 -23.79 10.18 -5.68
N PHE A 41 -22.55 9.96 -5.27
CA PHE A 41 -21.40 10.53 -5.97
C PHE A 41 -21.05 9.62 -7.15
N PRO A 42 -20.87 10.16 -8.37
CA PRO A 42 -20.25 9.41 -9.46
C PRO A 42 -19.01 8.67 -8.98
N ASP A 43 -18.76 7.46 -9.47
CA ASP A 43 -17.61 6.65 -9.03
C ASP A 43 -16.27 7.37 -9.17
N MET A 44 -16.16 8.24 -10.19
CA MET A 44 -14.99 9.09 -10.40
C MET A 44 -14.74 10.09 -9.26
N LEU A 45 -15.75 10.40 -8.44
CA LEU A 45 -15.69 11.29 -7.28
C LEU A 45 -15.63 10.53 -5.95
N ASN A 46 -15.56 9.20 -5.98
CA ASN A 46 -15.44 8.37 -4.78
C ASN A 46 -13.98 8.07 -4.37
N ASP A 47 -13.00 8.52 -5.14
CA ASP A 47 -11.58 8.38 -4.79
C ASP A 47 -11.24 9.17 -3.52
N VAL A 48 -10.21 8.72 -2.79
CA VAL A 48 -9.80 9.31 -1.50
C VAL A 48 -9.38 10.77 -1.67
N LEU A 49 -8.60 11.06 -2.73
CA LEU A 49 -8.19 12.42 -3.04
C LEU A 49 -9.38 13.32 -3.35
N GLU A 50 -10.31 12.87 -4.18
CA GLU A 50 -11.52 13.63 -4.52
C GLU A 50 -12.38 13.94 -3.29
N LYS A 51 -12.41 13.02 -2.32
CA LYS A 51 -13.07 13.26 -1.02
C LYS A 51 -12.34 14.32 -0.19
N GLN A 52 -11.01 14.30 -0.15
CA GLN A 52 -10.19 15.31 0.54
C GLN A 52 -10.33 16.69 -0.09
N LEU A 53 -10.24 16.78 -1.43
CA LEU A 53 -10.46 18.01 -2.19
C LEU A 53 -11.82 18.63 -1.89
N ARG A 54 -12.89 17.83 -1.84
CA ARG A 54 -14.24 18.32 -1.48
C ARG A 54 -14.34 18.82 -0.04
N LYS A 55 -13.56 18.23 0.88
CA LYS A 55 -13.48 18.67 2.27
C LYS A 55 -12.71 20.00 2.41
N GLY A 56 -12.01 20.43 1.35
CA GLY A 56 -11.11 21.58 1.38
C GLY A 56 -9.72 21.25 1.91
N ASP A 57 -9.36 19.96 1.94
CA ASP A 57 -8.03 19.48 2.32
C ASP A 57 -7.22 19.21 1.05
N PHE A 58 -6.31 20.13 0.73
CA PHE A 58 -5.60 20.15 -0.55
C PHE A 58 -4.13 19.74 -0.44
N ILE A 59 -3.59 19.60 0.78
CA ILE A 59 -2.16 19.37 0.99
C ILE A 59 -1.72 18.09 0.29
N ASP A 60 -2.47 17.01 0.50
CA ASP A 60 -2.18 15.71 -0.11
C ASP A 60 -2.34 15.73 -1.64
N ALA A 61 -3.23 16.56 -2.17
CA ALA A 61 -3.42 16.72 -3.60
C ALA A 61 -2.28 17.53 -4.25
N ILE A 62 -1.76 18.54 -3.55
CA ILE A 62 -0.63 19.37 -4.01
C ILE A 62 0.65 18.54 -4.07
N PHE A 63 0.92 17.75 -3.01
CA PHE A 63 2.11 16.91 -2.93
C PHE A 63 1.92 15.52 -3.53
N TYR A 64 0.90 15.35 -4.40
CA TYR A 64 0.61 14.10 -5.10
C TYR A 64 1.55 13.84 -6.29
N CYS A 65 2.86 14.02 -6.07
CA CYS A 65 3.88 13.99 -7.11
C CYS A 65 5.00 13.00 -6.74
N PRO A 66 5.48 12.17 -7.68
CA PRO A 66 6.64 11.33 -7.46
C PRO A 66 7.89 12.07 -6.96
N TYR A 67 8.11 13.30 -7.39
CA TYR A 67 9.33 14.04 -7.06
C TYR A 67 9.29 14.62 -5.63
N ASP A 68 8.08 14.84 -5.11
CA ASP A 68 7.81 15.51 -3.83
C ASP A 68 7.44 14.55 -2.70
N ILE A 69 7.69 13.25 -2.86
CA ILE A 69 7.42 12.22 -1.84
C ILE A 69 8.06 12.53 -0.49
N HIS A 70 9.17 13.26 -0.49
CA HIS A 70 9.88 13.67 0.73
C HIS A 70 9.07 14.64 1.62
N GLU A 71 8.09 15.36 1.05
CA GLU A 71 7.17 16.24 1.78
C GLU A 71 6.04 15.44 2.47
N LEU A 72 5.82 14.18 2.06
CA LEU A 72 4.82 13.30 2.68
C LEU A 72 5.27 12.74 4.04
N VAL A 73 6.50 13.06 4.47
CA VAL A 73 7.09 12.53 5.71
C VAL A 73 7.51 13.67 6.62
N THR A 74 7.11 13.60 7.88
CA THR A 74 7.40 14.62 8.90
C THR A 74 8.83 14.54 9.45
N GLU A 75 9.42 13.35 9.47
CA GLU A 75 10.74 13.11 10.02
C GLU A 75 11.83 13.63 9.08
N GLU A 76 12.65 14.58 9.57
CA GLU A 76 13.68 15.26 8.77
C GLU A 76 14.68 14.28 8.13
N TYR A 77 15.10 13.25 8.89
CA TYR A 77 16.06 12.26 8.40
C TYR A 77 15.46 11.40 7.28
N LEU A 78 14.18 11.04 7.36
CA LEU A 78 13.49 10.31 6.29
C LEU A 78 13.30 11.19 5.06
N SER A 79 12.88 12.44 5.26
CA SER A 79 12.71 13.41 4.18
C SER A 79 14.01 13.58 3.38
N LYS A 80 15.15 13.76 4.06
CA LYS A 80 16.49 13.80 3.43
C LYS A 80 16.81 12.53 2.64
N ILE A 81 16.57 11.34 3.22
CA ILE A 81 16.83 10.05 2.55
C ILE A 81 16.02 9.94 1.26
N LEU A 82 14.75 10.33 1.30
CA LEU A 82 13.84 10.29 0.16
C LEU A 82 14.19 11.33 -0.90
N TRP A 83 14.59 12.54 -0.49
CA TRP A 83 15.04 13.60 -1.38
C TRP A 83 16.23 13.15 -2.24
N GLU A 84 17.20 12.47 -1.63
CA GLU A 84 18.43 12.00 -2.28
C GLU A 84 18.24 10.75 -3.18
N LEU A 85 17.03 10.21 -3.29
CA LEU A 85 16.77 9.10 -4.22
C LEU A 85 16.82 9.58 -5.68
N ASN A 86 17.22 8.67 -6.57
CA ASN A 86 17.14 8.91 -8.01
C ASN A 86 15.67 9.03 -8.45
N GLU A 87 15.42 9.78 -9.52
CA GLU A 87 14.05 10.00 -10.05
C GLU A 87 13.32 8.68 -10.35
N GLU A 88 13.99 7.72 -10.99
CA GLU A 88 13.41 6.39 -11.25
C GLU A 88 13.01 5.64 -9.97
N HIS A 89 13.75 5.84 -8.88
CA HIS A 89 13.44 5.24 -7.60
C HIS A 89 12.31 5.98 -6.88
N LYS A 90 12.27 7.31 -6.98
CA LYS A 90 11.18 8.12 -6.46
C LYS A 90 9.85 7.73 -7.11
N GLU A 91 9.79 7.68 -8.43
CA GLU A 91 8.60 7.23 -9.16
C GLU A 91 8.21 5.78 -8.80
N LEU A 92 9.16 4.88 -8.69
CA LEU A 92 8.85 3.50 -8.30
C LEU A 92 8.30 3.42 -6.87
N LEU A 93 8.87 4.20 -5.95
CA LEU A 93 8.41 4.28 -4.56
C LEU A 93 6.99 4.86 -4.50
N PHE A 94 6.71 5.91 -5.26
CA PHE A 94 5.38 6.50 -5.35
C PHE A 94 4.34 5.49 -5.80
N LEU A 95 4.61 4.79 -6.91
CA LEU A 95 3.69 3.80 -7.45
C LEU A 95 3.45 2.62 -6.49
N CYS A 96 4.49 2.22 -5.75
CA CYS A 96 4.43 1.07 -4.86
C CYS A 96 3.84 1.39 -3.47
N ALA A 97 4.21 2.52 -2.87
CA ALA A 97 3.91 2.84 -1.48
C ALA A 97 2.74 3.81 -1.32
N VAL A 98 2.61 4.78 -2.24
CA VAL A 98 1.54 5.79 -2.19
C VAL A 98 0.31 5.32 -2.97
N ARG A 99 0.53 4.88 -4.22
CA ARG A 99 -0.53 4.36 -5.10
C ARG A 99 -0.90 2.90 -4.82
N LEU A 100 -0.08 2.17 -4.05
CA LEU A 100 -0.28 0.75 -3.72
C LEU A 100 -0.48 -0.16 -4.95
N PHE A 101 0.18 0.15 -6.07
CA PHE A 101 0.07 -0.66 -7.27
C PHE A 101 0.84 -1.97 -7.14
N SER A 102 0.28 -3.03 -7.73
CA SER A 102 0.97 -4.31 -7.87
C SER A 102 2.20 -4.16 -8.79
N SER A 103 3.20 -5.02 -8.61
CA SER A 103 4.38 -5.02 -9.48
C SER A 103 4.04 -5.31 -10.95
N THR A 104 2.98 -6.09 -11.20
CA THR A 104 2.45 -6.34 -12.54
C THR A 104 1.87 -5.09 -13.19
N ARG A 105 1.13 -4.27 -12.43
CA ARG A 105 0.58 -2.99 -12.91
C ARG A 105 1.70 -1.98 -13.18
N ILE A 106 2.68 -1.89 -12.30
CA ILE A 106 3.85 -1.01 -12.47
C ILE A 106 4.66 -1.43 -13.71
N ALA A 107 4.83 -2.74 -13.90
CA ALA A 107 5.52 -3.30 -15.07
C ALA A 107 4.83 -2.90 -16.38
N ALA A 108 3.49 -2.94 -16.42
CA ALA A 108 2.72 -2.48 -17.57
C ALA A 108 2.89 -0.97 -17.83
N ILE A 109 2.86 -0.13 -16.79
CA ILE A 109 3.06 1.32 -16.90
C ILE A 109 4.45 1.65 -17.48
N ARG A 110 5.49 1.00 -16.97
CA ARG A 110 6.89 1.23 -17.37
C ARG A 110 7.30 0.45 -18.62
N GLN A 111 6.42 -0.37 -19.18
CA GLN A 111 6.72 -1.27 -20.30
C GLN A 111 7.95 -2.17 -20.03
N GLN A 112 8.02 -2.70 -18.80
CA GLN A 112 9.12 -3.56 -18.33
C GLN A 112 8.56 -4.92 -17.86
N SER A 113 9.45 -5.87 -17.57
CA SER A 113 9.03 -7.14 -16.95
C SER A 113 8.79 -6.98 -15.45
N ASP A 114 7.81 -7.72 -14.91
CA ASP A 114 7.56 -7.80 -13.46
C ASP A 114 8.82 -8.17 -12.66
N ARG A 115 9.64 -9.07 -13.21
CA ARG A 115 10.92 -9.46 -12.62
C ARG A 115 11.86 -8.27 -12.49
N ASN A 116 11.94 -7.41 -13.51
CA ASN A 116 12.78 -6.21 -13.45
C ASN A 116 12.27 -5.25 -12.37
N ILE A 117 10.96 -5.00 -12.32
CA ILE A 117 10.35 -4.13 -11.30
C ILE A 117 10.68 -4.62 -9.88
N ARG A 118 10.53 -5.93 -9.61
CA ARG A 118 10.90 -6.50 -8.30
C ARG A 118 12.39 -6.32 -7.98
N LYS A 119 13.27 -6.46 -8.97
CA LYS A 119 14.72 -6.26 -8.81
C LYS A 119 15.09 -4.80 -8.52
N VAL A 120 14.52 -3.86 -9.28
CA VAL A 120 14.74 -2.41 -9.06
C VAL A 120 14.18 -2.00 -7.70
N ARG A 121 12.98 -2.50 -7.34
CA ARG A 121 12.37 -2.26 -6.01
C ARG A 121 13.27 -2.76 -4.87
N GLY A 122 13.86 -3.94 -5.00
CA GLY A 122 14.82 -4.46 -4.02
C GLY A 122 16.06 -3.57 -3.90
N THR A 123 16.60 -3.10 -5.02
CA THR A 123 17.75 -2.17 -5.05
C THR A 123 17.41 -0.83 -4.40
N MET A 124 16.24 -0.28 -4.69
CA MET A 124 15.72 0.95 -4.10
C MET A 124 15.60 0.83 -2.58
N PHE A 125 14.92 -0.21 -2.06
CA PHE A 125 14.81 -0.41 -0.61
C PHE A 125 16.15 -0.65 0.06
N LYS A 126 17.09 -1.34 -0.61
CA LYS A 126 18.46 -1.49 -0.09
C LYS A 126 19.16 -0.14 0.06
N LYS A 127 18.98 0.80 -0.88
CA LYS A 127 19.54 2.15 -0.79
C LYS A 127 18.93 2.94 0.37
N ILE A 128 17.61 2.89 0.53
CA ILE A 128 16.90 3.55 1.65
C ILE A 128 17.41 3.00 2.98
N ARG A 129 17.41 1.67 3.15
CA ARG A 129 17.88 1.00 4.38
C ARG A 129 19.34 1.33 4.72
N LYS A 130 20.20 1.40 3.70
CA LYS A 130 21.62 1.76 3.88
C LYS A 130 21.81 3.15 4.48
N LYS A 131 20.95 4.12 4.14
CA LYS A 131 20.99 5.49 4.69
C LYS A 131 20.19 5.62 5.99
N LEU A 132 19.14 4.83 6.13
CA LEU A 132 18.30 4.80 7.33
C LEU A 132 19.05 4.32 8.56
N LEU A 133 19.85 3.24 8.42
CA LEU A 133 20.59 2.66 9.54
C LEU A 133 21.50 3.68 10.26
N PRO A 134 22.41 4.41 9.60
CA PRO A 134 23.25 5.40 10.28
C PRO A 134 22.44 6.58 10.84
N ALA A 135 21.34 6.98 10.20
CA ALA A 135 20.47 8.04 10.74
C ALA A 135 19.80 7.61 12.06
N LEU A 136 19.37 6.35 12.16
CA LEU A 136 18.79 5.82 13.39
C LEU A 136 19.83 5.57 14.48
N LEU A 137 21.06 5.19 14.13
CA LEU A 137 22.15 5.09 15.09
C LEU A 137 22.51 6.45 15.69
N ASP A 138 22.63 7.50 14.86
CA ASP A 138 22.87 8.87 15.33
C ASP A 138 21.72 9.37 16.23
N LYS A 139 20.47 9.03 15.88
CA LYS A 139 19.28 9.31 16.71
C LYS A 139 19.37 8.62 18.08
N ALA A 140 19.79 7.35 18.10
CA ALA A 140 19.96 6.55 19.31
C ALA A 140 21.11 7.08 20.20
N GLU A 141 22.25 7.44 19.60
CA GLU A 141 23.40 8.04 20.31
C GLU A 141 23.02 9.36 20.99
N LYS A 142 22.17 10.16 20.33
CA LYS A 142 21.63 11.42 20.88
C LYS A 142 20.51 11.22 21.90
N GLN A 143 20.15 9.99 22.23
CA GLN A 143 19.05 9.63 23.15
C GLN A 143 17.72 10.30 22.77
N GLN A 144 17.47 10.47 21.47
CA GLN A 144 16.20 11.02 21.00
C GLN A 144 15.08 9.97 21.10
N PRO A 145 13.82 10.39 21.26
CA PRO A 145 12.70 9.46 21.33
C PRO A 145 12.58 8.65 20.03
N MET A 146 12.57 7.32 20.16
CA MET A 146 12.46 6.40 19.03
C MET A 146 11.13 5.67 19.02
N THR A 147 10.59 5.46 17.82
CA THR A 147 9.35 4.69 17.65
C THR A 147 9.61 3.19 17.82
N LEU A 148 8.58 2.40 18.16
CA LEU A 148 8.71 0.94 18.30
C LEU A 148 9.24 0.29 17.01
N LEU A 149 8.84 0.81 15.84
CA LEU A 149 9.31 0.31 14.56
C LEU A 149 10.80 0.59 14.34
N GLU A 150 11.29 1.74 14.79
CA GLU A 150 12.72 2.08 14.72
C GLU A 150 13.56 1.20 15.63
N LYS A 151 13.06 0.92 16.86
CA LYS A 151 13.72 0.03 17.80
C LYS A 151 13.82 -1.39 17.24
N ASN A 152 12.69 -1.94 16.77
CA ASN A 152 12.65 -3.26 16.14
C ASN A 152 13.56 -3.33 14.92
N TYR A 153 13.62 -2.27 14.10
CA TYR A 153 14.51 -2.23 12.94
C TYR A 153 15.98 -2.28 13.34
N LEU A 154 16.38 -1.57 14.40
CA LEU A 154 17.76 -1.62 14.90
C LEU A 154 18.11 -2.99 15.49
N GLU A 155 17.19 -3.60 16.24
CA GLU A 155 17.33 -4.97 16.75
C GLU A 155 17.50 -6.00 15.62
N ASP A 156 16.68 -5.92 14.56
CA ASP A 156 16.79 -6.76 13.35
C ASP A 156 18.15 -6.60 12.65
N ASN A 157 18.81 -5.46 12.83
CA ASN A 157 20.16 -5.18 12.30
C ASN A 157 21.28 -5.49 13.32
N GLY A 158 20.97 -6.12 14.45
CA GLY A 158 21.94 -6.56 15.46
C GLY A 158 22.35 -5.48 16.46
N VAL A 159 21.59 -4.39 16.56
CA VAL A 159 21.84 -3.29 17.51
C VAL A 159 20.89 -3.45 18.68
N ALA A 160 21.40 -3.87 19.83
CA ALA A 160 20.60 -3.91 21.06
C ALA A 160 20.44 -2.49 21.59
N ILE A 161 19.22 -1.96 21.57
CA ILE A 161 18.89 -0.72 22.28
C ILE A 161 18.35 -1.13 23.63
N GLU A 162 19.07 -0.81 24.71
CA GLU A 162 18.58 -1.04 26.06
C GLU A 162 17.24 -0.30 26.22
N SER A 163 16.15 -1.06 26.39
CA SER A 163 14.88 -0.49 26.79
C SER A 163 15.07 0.11 28.16
N GLU A 164 14.85 1.42 28.31
CA GLU A 164 14.90 2.16 29.57
C GLU A 164 14.41 1.27 30.73
N GLU A 165 15.32 0.96 31.66
CA GLU A 165 14.97 0.28 32.89
C GLU A 165 13.84 1.07 33.56
N LYS A 166 12.68 0.43 33.69
CA LYS A 166 11.55 0.96 34.46
C LYS A 166 12.04 1.19 35.89
N LYS A 167 12.31 2.44 36.25
CA LYS A 167 12.39 2.92 37.63
C LYS A 167 11.01 3.24 38.17
#